data_AF-A0A059LP27-F1
#
_entry.id   AF-A0A059LP27-F1
#
_cell.length_a   1.000
_cell.length_b   1.000
_cell.length_c   1.000
_cell.angle_alpha   90.00
_cell.angle_beta   90.00
_cell.angle_gamma   90.00
#
_symmetry.space_group_name_H-M   'P 1'
#
loop_
_entity.id
_entity.type
_entity.pdbx_description
1 polymer ?
#
loop_
_entity_poly.entity_id
_entity_poly.type
_entity_poly.pdbx_seq_one_letter_code
_entity_poly.pdbx_strand_id
1 'polypeptide(L)'
;MQNLIVMIEASTAMTIVLLILVTAFKLKDDATYVFTTRTVQLLGVILGSMCGAALTAASAGFLWRVYRSTKSGKRWSVRRWNGVSATMIQLALQWANVVAFTVGNGRAAARPDCVVMDIWLVAGTGVQWTCWNTLLLLTWIQAQAVLPVRGQKWLAAARRSDASGVDVPLHMQWPKLGVWLAFEAVVIAWSIKGTDVVNSMGESPVSAACRVVSAACAENQSMLVLSVLATVAMLLYIVLYLVSVFRSFAFLRRLPYAQFRMANTIVRIQVRLKVLAWCAFFLCLVLYTLVDVWACASMYLSALGYLPMQVLMTVITIAQAFLTTPKRPADDAILRVWLAEFAWAEADQPRKLAERASTLAPHSEAGAELSREPIWCFETALKLMYWSFLCYDHDEGSDSAYDADTALQLYDLHSFEMVWERSLDSKAVIGWSDDTVVIAFRGTASLANVLADLQIWRTRFPPRKEGEPFQLRPPMVHSGFQKSYTANGFNKRVFSRLFDLVRALGAQQNPGQNDPAEEEHECSGAPPEEGPTYYVETREHMRTSSESEGSKTPVGGVEDECVVEEDCVVDSDCVVDSASINPASASINPASASINPASAS
;
A
#
# COMPACT_ATOMS: atom_id res chain seq x y z
N MET A 1 -10.72 -13.25 4.53
CA MET A 1 -9.40 -13.92 4.66
C MET A 1 -9.56 -15.33 5.18
N GLN A 2 -10.38 -15.57 6.21
CA GLN A 2 -10.69 -16.91 6.75
C GLN A 2 -11.18 -17.91 5.68
N ASN A 3 -12.18 -17.55 4.87
CA ASN A 3 -12.67 -18.42 3.79
C ASN A 3 -11.57 -18.83 2.79
N LEU A 4 -10.58 -17.96 2.56
CA LEU A 4 -9.46 -18.25 1.66
C LEU A 4 -8.54 -19.32 2.24
N ILE A 5 -8.29 -19.25 3.55
CA ILE A 5 -7.45 -20.21 4.28
C ILE A 5 -8.13 -21.58 4.27
N VAL A 6 -9.42 -21.63 4.63
CA VAL A 6 -10.21 -22.87 4.63
C VAL A 6 -10.22 -23.53 3.25
N MET A 7 -10.37 -22.74 2.18
CA MET A 7 -10.33 -23.26 0.80
C MET A 7 -8.98 -23.94 0.47
N ILE A 8 -7.87 -23.42 0.99
CA ILE A 8 -6.53 -23.94 0.72
C ILE A 8 -6.22 -25.16 1.58
N GLU A 9 -6.65 -25.16 2.83
CA GLU A 9 -6.55 -26.33 3.70
C GLU A 9 -7.37 -27.50 3.12
N ALA A 10 -8.59 -27.22 2.68
CA ALA A 10 -9.45 -28.20 2.01
C ALA A 10 -8.82 -28.71 0.70
N SER A 11 -8.27 -27.83 -0.14
CA SER A 11 -7.60 -28.25 -1.38
C SER A 11 -6.34 -29.06 -1.10
N THR A 12 -5.57 -28.71 -0.06
CA THR A 12 -4.41 -29.49 0.36
C THR A 12 -4.81 -30.88 0.85
N ALA A 13 -5.85 -30.98 1.68
CA ALA A 13 -6.37 -32.27 2.13
C ALA A 13 -6.81 -33.13 0.94
N MET A 14 -7.51 -32.54 -0.04
CA MET A 14 -7.88 -33.21 -1.28
C MET A 14 -6.66 -33.67 -2.08
N THR A 15 -5.62 -32.84 -2.19
CA THR A 15 -4.34 -33.19 -2.82
C THR A 15 -3.68 -34.38 -2.12
N ILE A 16 -3.67 -34.43 -0.79
CA ILE A 16 -3.11 -35.56 -0.03
C ILE A 16 -3.92 -36.84 -0.30
N VAL A 17 -5.25 -36.77 -0.31
CA VAL A 17 -6.10 -37.93 -0.63
C VAL A 17 -5.83 -38.44 -2.05
N LEU A 18 -5.78 -37.55 -3.05
CA LEU A 18 -5.47 -37.91 -4.43
C LEU A 18 -4.07 -38.53 -4.55
N LEU A 19 -3.09 -37.98 -3.84
CA LEU A 19 -1.73 -38.49 -3.79
C LEU A 19 -1.67 -39.90 -3.21
N ILE A 20 -2.38 -40.17 -2.10
CA ILE A 20 -2.48 -41.50 -1.50
C ILE A 20 -3.14 -42.48 -2.49
N LEU A 21 -4.26 -42.08 -3.12
CA LEU A 21 -4.97 -42.93 -4.08
C LEU A 21 -4.10 -43.31 -5.28
N VAL A 22 -3.41 -42.34 -5.89
CA VAL A 22 -2.54 -42.61 -7.04
C VAL A 22 -1.31 -43.42 -6.63
N THR A 23 -0.76 -43.17 -5.45
CA THR A 23 0.35 -43.99 -4.92
C THR A 23 -0.10 -45.43 -4.66
N ALA A 24 -1.31 -45.63 -4.14
CA ALA A 24 -1.87 -46.96 -3.96
C ALA A 24 -2.10 -47.68 -5.30
N PHE A 25 -2.56 -46.97 -6.34
CA PHE A 25 -2.66 -47.54 -7.69
C PHE A 25 -1.30 -47.87 -8.31
N LYS A 26 -0.28 -47.05 -8.02
CA LYS A 26 1.09 -47.27 -8.47
C LYS A 26 1.73 -48.50 -7.82
N LEU A 27 1.47 -48.73 -6.53
CA LEU A 27 2.08 -49.81 -5.74
C LEU A 27 1.33 -51.15 -5.82
N LYS A 28 0.12 -51.19 -6.41
CA LYS A 28 -0.63 -52.44 -6.56
C LYS A 28 0.10 -53.37 -7.56
N ASP A 29 0.23 -54.65 -7.21
CA ASP A 29 1.15 -55.67 -7.80
C ASP A 29 1.22 -55.78 -9.34
N ASP A 30 0.27 -55.19 -10.07
CA ASP A 30 0.34 -55.04 -11.51
C ASP A 30 0.53 -53.55 -11.84
N ALA A 31 1.78 -53.10 -12.06
CA ALA A 31 2.08 -51.77 -12.61
C ALA A 31 1.31 -51.48 -13.93
N THR A 32 0.78 -52.54 -14.56
CA THR A 32 -0.12 -52.49 -15.71
C THR A 32 -1.51 -51.92 -15.41
N TYR A 33 -1.92 -51.85 -14.14
CA TYR A 33 -3.24 -51.37 -13.71
C TYR A 33 -3.50 -49.92 -14.11
N VAL A 34 -2.49 -49.05 -13.99
CA VAL A 34 -2.57 -47.63 -14.38
C VAL A 34 -2.79 -47.47 -15.89
N PHE A 35 -2.29 -48.42 -16.70
CA PHE A 35 -2.44 -48.39 -18.15
C PHE A 35 -3.76 -49.00 -18.62
N THR A 36 -4.23 -50.06 -17.95
CA THR A 36 -5.41 -50.82 -18.39
C THR A 36 -6.72 -50.17 -18.01
N THR A 37 -6.82 -49.58 -16.82
CA THR A 37 -8.12 -49.11 -16.29
C THR A 37 -8.51 -47.69 -16.70
N ARG A 38 -7.62 -46.95 -17.39
CA ARG A 38 -7.78 -45.55 -17.84
C ARG A 38 -8.27 -44.55 -16.78
N THR A 39 -8.31 -44.99 -15.52
CA THR A 39 -9.02 -44.29 -14.44
C THR A 39 -8.30 -43.01 -14.07
N VAL A 40 -6.96 -43.05 -14.02
CA VAL A 40 -6.13 -41.88 -13.69
C VAL A 40 -6.26 -40.79 -14.77
N GLN A 41 -6.29 -41.19 -16.03
CA GLN A 41 -6.40 -40.30 -17.20
C GLN A 41 -7.79 -39.64 -17.23
N LEU A 42 -8.86 -40.42 -17.03
CA LEU A 42 -10.22 -39.89 -16.96
C LEU A 42 -10.39 -38.92 -15.77
N LEU A 43 -9.85 -39.27 -14.59
CA LEU A 43 -9.81 -38.36 -13.45
C LEU A 43 -9.02 -37.08 -13.77
N GLY A 44 -7.91 -37.21 -14.50
CA GLY A 44 -7.13 -36.09 -15.03
C GLY A 44 -7.95 -35.16 -15.92
N VAL A 45 -8.70 -35.71 -16.87
CA VAL A 45 -9.57 -34.90 -17.75
C VAL A 45 -10.64 -34.17 -16.94
N ILE A 46 -11.32 -34.87 -16.02
CA ILE A 46 -12.41 -34.30 -15.23
C ILE A 46 -11.88 -33.16 -14.35
N LEU A 47 -10.86 -33.44 -13.52
CA LEU A 47 -10.31 -32.47 -12.58
C LEU A 47 -9.57 -31.33 -13.32
N GLY A 48 -8.87 -31.65 -14.41
CA GLY A 48 -8.24 -30.65 -15.27
C GLY A 48 -9.26 -29.69 -15.89
N SER A 49 -10.38 -30.23 -16.42
CA SER A 49 -11.47 -29.42 -16.97
C SER A 49 -12.13 -28.53 -15.91
N MET A 50 -12.36 -29.06 -14.71
CA MET A 50 -12.87 -28.27 -13.58
C MET A 50 -11.92 -27.14 -13.19
N CYS A 51 -10.61 -27.43 -13.09
CA CYS A 51 -9.59 -26.43 -12.81
C CYS A 51 -9.53 -25.36 -13.92
N GLY A 52 -9.60 -25.76 -15.19
CA GLY A 52 -9.60 -24.87 -16.33
C GLY A 52 -10.80 -23.92 -16.35
N ALA A 53 -12.00 -24.45 -16.05
CA ALA A 53 -13.21 -23.64 -15.92
C ALA A 53 -13.09 -22.63 -14.77
N ALA A 54 -12.60 -23.06 -13.60
CA ALA A 54 -12.38 -22.19 -12.45
C ALA A 54 -11.36 -21.08 -12.73
N LEU A 55 -10.24 -21.41 -13.39
CA LEU A 55 -9.22 -20.44 -13.80
C LEU A 55 -9.74 -19.45 -14.83
N THR A 56 -10.57 -19.91 -15.78
CA THR A 56 -11.17 -19.05 -16.79
C THR A 56 -12.13 -18.04 -16.14
N ALA A 57 -12.99 -18.50 -15.23
CA ALA A 57 -13.89 -17.63 -14.47
C ALA A 57 -13.11 -16.63 -13.61
N ALA A 58 -12.07 -17.08 -12.90
CA ALA A 58 -11.22 -16.21 -12.09
C ALA A 58 -10.47 -15.18 -12.93
N SER A 59 -9.95 -15.57 -14.10
CA SER A 59 -9.24 -14.68 -15.03
C SER A 59 -10.17 -13.62 -15.60
N ALA A 60 -11.38 -14.01 -16.03
CA ALA A 60 -12.39 -13.07 -16.50
C ALA A 60 -12.79 -12.07 -15.41
N GLY A 61 -13.05 -12.56 -14.19
CA GLY A 61 -13.36 -11.71 -13.05
C GLY A 61 -12.23 -10.74 -12.68
N PHE A 62 -10.98 -11.22 -12.70
CA PHE A 62 -9.80 -10.41 -12.42
C PHE A 62 -9.59 -9.34 -13.50
N LEU A 63 -9.61 -9.72 -14.78
CA LEU A 63 -9.48 -8.79 -15.92
C LEU A 63 -10.59 -7.74 -15.93
N TRP A 64 -11.83 -8.13 -15.65
CA TRP A 64 -12.94 -7.20 -15.52
C TRP A 64 -12.69 -6.16 -14.42
N ARG A 65 -12.15 -6.58 -13.27
CA ARG A 65 -11.80 -5.68 -12.16
C ARG A 65 -10.67 -4.73 -12.53
N VAL A 66 -9.64 -5.23 -13.22
CA VAL A 66 -8.51 -4.41 -13.71
C VAL A 66 -9.02 -3.38 -14.71
N TYR A 67 -9.76 -3.80 -15.74
CA TYR A 67 -10.37 -2.93 -16.73
C TYR A 67 -11.22 -1.83 -16.08
N ARG A 68 -12.12 -2.21 -15.18
CA ARG A 68 -12.98 -1.27 -14.46
C ARG A 68 -12.18 -0.30 -13.57
N SER A 69 -11.13 -0.77 -12.91
CA SER A 69 -10.25 0.07 -12.10
C SER A 69 -9.45 1.05 -12.95
N THR A 70 -8.98 0.65 -14.13
CA THR A 70 -8.32 1.55 -15.09
C THR A 70 -9.28 2.63 -15.60
N LYS A 71 -10.55 2.29 -15.85
CA LYS A 71 -11.58 3.25 -16.24
C LYS A 71 -11.90 4.30 -15.15
N SER A 72 -11.53 4.06 -13.89
CA SER A 72 -11.79 5.02 -12.79
C SER A 72 -10.88 6.25 -12.79
N GLY A 73 -9.91 6.35 -13.70
CA GLY A 73 -8.99 7.49 -13.77
C GLY A 73 -7.93 7.55 -12.67
N LYS A 74 -7.95 6.60 -11.71
CA LYS A 74 -6.92 6.52 -10.66
C LYS A 74 -5.58 6.11 -11.24
N ARG A 75 -4.52 6.82 -10.84
CA ARG A 75 -3.15 6.46 -11.22
C ARG A 75 -2.74 5.21 -10.46
N TRP A 76 -2.28 4.22 -11.20
CA TRP A 76 -1.76 3.00 -10.63
C TRP A 76 -0.30 3.21 -10.20
N SER A 77 0.02 2.91 -8.95
CA SER A 77 1.41 2.87 -8.51
C SER A 77 2.17 1.74 -9.21
N VAL A 78 3.48 1.90 -9.41
CA VAL A 78 4.37 0.88 -9.98
C VAL A 78 4.22 -0.45 -9.23
N ARG A 79 4.19 -0.38 -7.90
CA ARG A 79 3.87 -1.49 -6.99
C ARG A 79 2.60 -2.26 -7.38
N ARG A 80 1.49 -1.55 -7.61
CA ARG A 80 0.22 -2.18 -7.98
C ARG A 80 0.28 -2.80 -9.38
N TRP A 81 0.90 -2.10 -10.33
CA TRP A 81 1.10 -2.64 -11.68
C TRP A 81 1.92 -3.92 -11.66
N ASN A 82 3.06 -3.94 -10.97
CA ASN A 82 3.90 -5.13 -10.83
C ASN A 82 3.12 -6.29 -10.19
N GLY A 83 2.32 -6.01 -9.15
CA GLY A 83 1.44 -7.00 -8.53
C GLY A 83 0.41 -7.58 -9.50
N VAL A 84 -0.28 -6.73 -10.26
CA VAL A 84 -1.27 -7.16 -11.25
C VAL A 84 -0.63 -7.93 -12.40
N SER A 85 0.49 -7.45 -12.95
CA SER A 85 1.23 -8.12 -14.01
C SER A 85 1.71 -9.50 -13.56
N ALA A 86 2.30 -9.62 -12.37
CA ALA A 86 2.74 -10.90 -11.84
C ALA A 86 1.58 -11.90 -11.67
N THR A 87 0.43 -11.43 -11.18
CA THR A 87 -0.78 -12.26 -11.08
C THR A 87 -1.33 -12.66 -12.44
N MET A 88 -1.37 -11.76 -13.42
CA MET A 88 -1.80 -12.08 -14.78
C MET A 88 -0.93 -13.16 -15.41
N ILE A 89 0.39 -13.04 -15.25
CA ILE A 89 1.34 -14.04 -15.75
C ILE A 89 1.09 -15.38 -15.04
N GLN A 90 0.86 -15.40 -13.73
CA GLN A 90 0.54 -16.63 -13.00
C GLN A 90 -0.76 -17.29 -13.45
N LEU A 91 -1.83 -16.51 -13.67
CA LEU A 91 -3.10 -17.00 -14.20
C LEU A 91 -2.91 -17.61 -15.59
N ALA A 92 -2.21 -16.91 -16.49
CA ALA A 92 -1.95 -17.38 -17.84
C ALA A 92 -1.11 -18.67 -17.86
N LEU A 93 -0.03 -18.73 -17.07
CA LEU A 93 0.83 -19.92 -16.96
C LEU A 93 0.07 -21.11 -16.38
N GLN A 94 -0.70 -20.93 -15.31
CA GLN A 94 -1.46 -22.03 -14.72
C GLN A 94 -2.60 -22.47 -15.63
N TRP A 95 -3.21 -21.57 -16.39
CA TRP A 95 -4.20 -21.92 -17.41
C TRP A 95 -3.56 -22.76 -18.52
N ALA A 96 -2.41 -22.34 -19.07
CA ALA A 96 -1.68 -23.10 -20.07
C ALA A 96 -1.24 -24.48 -19.56
N ASN A 97 -0.75 -24.54 -18.32
CA ASN A 97 -0.40 -25.79 -17.62
C ASN A 97 -1.59 -26.75 -17.55
N VAL A 98 -2.75 -26.27 -17.09
CA VAL A 98 -3.97 -27.09 -16.97
C VAL A 98 -4.51 -27.52 -18.33
N VAL A 99 -4.41 -26.69 -19.36
CA VAL A 99 -4.78 -27.07 -20.73
C VAL A 99 -3.88 -28.18 -21.26
N ALA A 100 -2.55 -28.03 -21.15
CA ALA A 100 -1.61 -29.06 -21.57
C ALA A 100 -1.82 -30.38 -20.80
N PHE A 101 -2.05 -30.29 -19.49
CA PHE A 101 -2.41 -31.41 -18.63
C PHE A 101 -3.70 -32.12 -19.11
N THR A 102 -4.78 -31.36 -19.33
CA THR A 102 -6.09 -31.90 -19.71
C THR A 102 -6.05 -32.54 -21.09
N VAL A 103 -5.38 -31.90 -22.06
CA VAL A 103 -5.21 -32.43 -23.42
C VAL A 103 -4.37 -33.71 -23.41
N GLY A 104 -3.25 -33.73 -22.66
CA GLY A 104 -2.40 -34.91 -22.52
C GLY A 104 -3.16 -36.10 -21.93
N ASN A 105 -3.89 -35.88 -20.83
CA ASN A 105 -4.71 -36.91 -20.19
C ASN A 105 -5.88 -37.36 -21.09
N GLY A 106 -6.55 -36.44 -21.77
CA GLY A 106 -7.69 -36.76 -22.66
C GLY A 106 -7.26 -37.59 -23.85
N ARG A 107 -6.12 -37.26 -24.44
CA ARG A 107 -5.56 -38.03 -25.54
C ARG A 107 -5.08 -39.41 -25.09
N ALA A 108 -4.46 -39.51 -23.92
CA ALA A 108 -4.09 -40.79 -23.33
C ALA A 108 -5.32 -41.67 -23.01
N ALA A 109 -6.44 -41.09 -22.57
CA ALA A 109 -7.68 -41.82 -22.32
C ALA A 109 -8.41 -42.26 -23.60
N ALA A 110 -8.32 -41.46 -24.67
CA ALA A 110 -9.01 -41.70 -25.93
C ALA A 110 -8.37 -42.82 -26.77
N ARG A 111 -7.09 -43.14 -26.56
CA ARG A 111 -6.43 -44.20 -27.35
C ARG A 111 -6.87 -45.59 -26.88
N PRO A 112 -7.36 -46.45 -27.80
CA PRO A 112 -7.79 -47.80 -27.47
C PRO A 112 -6.61 -48.72 -27.13
N ASP A 113 -5.46 -48.44 -27.72
CA ASP A 113 -4.25 -49.27 -27.65
C ASP A 113 -3.40 -48.88 -26.42
N CYS A 114 -2.75 -49.86 -25.80
CA CYS A 114 -1.86 -49.70 -24.63
C CYS A 114 -0.54 -48.95 -24.94
N VAL A 115 -0.59 -47.95 -25.82
CA VAL A 115 0.52 -47.06 -26.13
C VAL A 115 0.72 -46.13 -24.94
N VAL A 116 1.73 -46.44 -24.13
CA VAL A 116 2.02 -45.74 -22.88
C VAL A 116 2.51 -44.31 -23.13
N MET A 117 3.25 -44.05 -24.20
CA MET A 117 3.76 -42.72 -24.51
C MET A 117 3.40 -42.29 -25.93
N ASP A 118 2.87 -41.08 -26.06
CA ASP A 118 2.55 -40.42 -27.33
C ASP A 118 3.33 -39.10 -27.41
N ILE A 119 3.61 -38.64 -28.62
CA ILE A 119 4.34 -37.38 -28.85
C ILE A 119 3.64 -36.18 -28.19
N TRP A 120 2.31 -36.21 -28.16
CA TRP A 120 1.49 -35.18 -27.53
C TRP A 120 1.59 -35.20 -26.01
N LEU A 121 1.78 -36.38 -25.41
CA LEU A 121 2.00 -36.50 -23.97
C LEU A 121 3.38 -35.94 -23.60
N VAL A 122 4.41 -36.25 -24.39
CA VAL A 122 5.76 -35.69 -24.19
C VAL A 122 5.76 -34.17 -24.37
N ALA A 123 5.17 -33.67 -25.45
CA ALA A 123 5.06 -32.23 -25.70
C ALA A 123 4.25 -31.52 -24.60
N GLY A 124 3.11 -32.10 -24.20
CA GLY A 124 2.29 -31.61 -23.10
C GLY A 124 3.06 -31.61 -21.77
N THR A 125 3.88 -32.63 -21.51
CA THR A 125 4.76 -32.69 -20.34
C THR A 125 5.78 -31.55 -20.37
N GLY A 126 6.45 -31.34 -21.50
CA GLY A 126 7.39 -30.23 -21.69
C GLY A 126 6.75 -28.88 -21.37
N VAL A 127 5.58 -28.58 -21.96
CA VAL A 127 4.82 -27.35 -21.68
C VAL A 127 4.49 -27.20 -20.20
N GLN A 128 4.03 -28.27 -19.55
CA GLN A 128 3.71 -28.24 -18.11
C GLN A 128 4.96 -27.91 -17.28
N TRP A 129 6.09 -28.56 -17.55
CA TRP A 129 7.35 -28.30 -16.84
C TRP A 129 7.90 -26.88 -17.06
N THR A 130 7.79 -26.34 -18.28
CA THR A 130 8.11 -24.93 -18.56
C THR A 130 7.21 -23.98 -17.75
N CYS A 131 5.91 -24.30 -17.64
CA CYS A 131 4.98 -23.52 -16.81
C CYS A 131 5.38 -23.60 -15.33
N TRP A 132 5.73 -24.78 -14.82
CA TRP A 132 6.19 -24.99 -13.45
C TRP A 132 7.48 -24.24 -13.15
N ASN A 133 8.50 -24.32 -14.02
CA ASN A 133 9.74 -23.56 -13.93
C ASN A 133 9.47 -22.06 -13.80
N THR A 134 8.56 -21.53 -14.64
CA THR A 134 8.20 -20.11 -14.62
C THR A 134 7.39 -19.72 -13.38
N LEU A 135 6.47 -20.55 -12.89
CA LEU A 135 5.72 -20.32 -11.66
C LEU A 135 6.63 -20.33 -10.41
N LEU A 136 7.63 -21.21 -10.38
CA LEU A 136 8.66 -21.26 -9.33
C LEU A 136 9.51 -19.99 -9.33
N LEU A 137 9.97 -19.54 -10.51
CA LEU A 137 10.69 -18.28 -10.67
C LEU A 137 9.87 -17.09 -10.15
N LEU A 138 8.61 -16.96 -10.56
CA LEU A 138 7.73 -15.88 -10.11
C LEU A 138 7.51 -15.92 -8.60
N THR A 139 7.41 -17.11 -8.01
CA THR A 139 7.28 -17.26 -6.56
C THR A 139 8.54 -16.81 -5.83
N TRP A 140 9.72 -17.15 -6.34
CA TRP A 140 10.98 -16.68 -5.79
C TRP A 140 11.11 -15.15 -5.90
N ILE A 141 10.73 -14.57 -7.04
CA ILE A 141 10.68 -13.11 -7.24
C ILE A 141 9.75 -12.47 -6.20
N GLN A 142 8.53 -12.98 -6.03
CA GLN A 142 7.56 -12.47 -5.06
C GLN A 142 8.05 -12.55 -3.60
N ALA A 143 8.79 -13.60 -3.24
CA ALA A 143 9.37 -13.73 -1.90
C ALA A 143 10.47 -12.70 -1.62
N GLN A 144 11.29 -12.38 -2.62
CA GLN A 144 12.33 -11.35 -2.52
C GLN A 144 11.78 -9.93 -2.63
N ALA A 145 10.60 -9.76 -3.21
CA ALA A 145 10.01 -8.45 -3.43
C ALA A 145 9.74 -7.69 -2.12
N VAL A 146 9.79 -8.35 -0.97
CA VAL A 146 9.60 -7.71 0.34
C VAL A 146 10.92 -7.19 0.95
N LEU A 147 12.07 -7.62 0.43
CA LEU A 147 13.36 -7.13 0.88
C LEU A 147 13.58 -5.67 0.45
N PRO A 148 14.35 -4.89 1.23
CA PRO A 148 14.68 -3.53 0.87
C PRO A 148 15.53 -3.55 -0.39
N VAL A 149 15.33 -2.54 -1.21
CA VAL A 149 16.12 -2.33 -2.40
C VAL A 149 17.52 -1.85 -2.00
N ARG A 150 18.57 -2.62 -2.31
CA ARG A 150 19.97 -2.25 -2.02
C ARG A 150 20.67 -1.80 -3.30
N GLY A 151 21.33 -0.64 -3.24
CA GLY A 151 22.18 -0.10 -4.31
C GLY A 151 21.61 1.16 -4.98
N GLN A 152 22.49 2.10 -5.33
CA GLN A 152 22.13 3.42 -5.88
C GLN A 152 21.24 3.33 -7.13
N LYS A 153 21.54 2.42 -8.06
CA LYS A 153 20.74 2.23 -9.29
C LYS A 153 19.28 1.91 -8.99
N TRP A 154 19.04 1.17 -7.92
CA TRP A 154 17.72 0.70 -7.58
C TRP A 154 16.94 1.70 -6.71
N LEU A 155 17.64 2.42 -5.84
CA LEU A 155 17.10 3.55 -5.09
C LEU A 155 16.65 4.67 -6.04
N ALA A 156 17.45 4.96 -7.07
CA ALA A 156 17.11 5.92 -8.12
C ALA A 156 15.84 5.52 -8.89
N ALA A 157 15.63 4.21 -9.10
CA ALA A 157 14.45 3.69 -9.79
C ALA A 157 13.17 3.76 -8.91
N ALA A 158 13.29 3.51 -7.60
CA ALA A 158 12.14 3.40 -6.71
C ALA A 158 11.59 4.75 -6.21
N ARG A 159 12.41 5.81 -6.20
CA ARG A 159 12.03 7.20 -5.83
C ARG A 159 11.29 7.34 -4.49
N ARG A 160 11.47 6.41 -3.55
CA ARG A 160 10.82 6.39 -2.23
C ARG A 160 11.79 5.88 -1.17
N SER A 161 11.69 6.43 0.05
CA SER A 161 12.47 5.99 1.21
C SER A 161 12.04 4.61 1.73
N ASP A 162 10.79 4.19 1.48
CA ASP A 162 10.22 2.88 1.84
C ASP A 162 10.27 1.85 0.69
N ALA A 163 11.17 2.06 -0.29
CA ALA A 163 11.30 1.21 -1.47
C ALA A 163 11.65 -0.25 -1.12
N SER A 164 10.84 -1.16 -1.65
CA SER A 164 10.99 -2.61 -1.53
C SER A 164 11.16 -3.25 -2.90
N GLY A 165 11.62 -4.50 -2.96
CA GLY A 165 11.80 -5.23 -4.22
C GLY A 165 10.51 -5.34 -5.07
N VAL A 166 9.33 -5.13 -4.48
CA VAL A 166 8.02 -5.03 -5.14
C VAL A 166 7.94 -3.81 -6.06
N ASP A 167 8.65 -2.74 -5.74
CA ASP A 167 8.65 -1.49 -6.50
C ASP A 167 9.58 -1.57 -7.72
N VAL A 168 10.40 -2.62 -7.78
CA VAL A 168 11.35 -2.85 -8.86
C VAL A 168 10.64 -3.49 -10.06
N PRO A 169 10.80 -2.93 -11.28
CA PRO A 169 10.27 -3.53 -12.50
C PRO A 169 10.73 -4.97 -12.73
N LEU A 170 9.84 -5.82 -13.25
CA LEU A 170 10.13 -7.25 -13.47
C LEU A 170 11.36 -7.50 -14.36
N HIS A 171 11.59 -6.66 -15.39
CA HIS A 171 12.73 -6.82 -16.30
C HIS A 171 14.08 -6.69 -15.59
N MET A 172 14.15 -5.97 -14.48
CA MET A 172 15.40 -5.84 -13.73
C MET A 172 15.72 -7.10 -12.90
N GLN A 173 14.78 -8.04 -12.78
CA GLN A 173 14.99 -9.34 -12.13
C GLN A 173 15.72 -10.35 -13.04
N TRP A 174 16.28 -9.90 -14.17
CA TRP A 174 16.94 -10.73 -15.18
C TRP A 174 18.03 -11.67 -14.66
N PRO A 175 18.82 -11.40 -13.60
CA PRO A 175 19.85 -12.35 -13.16
C PRO A 175 19.25 -13.70 -12.71
N LYS A 176 17.99 -13.69 -12.26
CA LYS A 176 17.26 -14.91 -11.88
C LYS A 176 16.89 -15.77 -13.08
N LEU A 177 16.86 -15.19 -14.29
CA LEU A 177 16.65 -15.93 -15.53
C LEU A 177 17.77 -16.93 -15.79
N GLY A 178 18.97 -16.75 -15.21
CA GLY A 178 20.04 -17.76 -15.33
C GLY A 178 19.63 -19.13 -14.77
N VAL A 179 19.00 -19.16 -13.59
CA VAL A 179 18.47 -20.40 -12.99
C VAL A 179 17.33 -20.97 -13.82
N TRP A 180 16.46 -20.08 -14.33
CA TRP A 180 15.36 -20.48 -15.21
C TRP A 180 15.85 -21.11 -16.51
N LEU A 181 16.83 -20.50 -17.19
CA LEU A 181 17.41 -21.00 -18.42
C LEU A 181 18.10 -22.35 -18.21
N ALA A 182 18.81 -22.52 -17.10
CA ALA A 182 19.43 -23.79 -16.75
C ALA A 182 18.39 -24.91 -16.55
N PHE A 183 17.29 -24.63 -15.85
CA PHE A 183 16.21 -25.61 -15.69
C PHE A 183 15.48 -25.86 -17.02
N GLU A 184 15.22 -24.82 -17.80
CA GLU A 184 14.54 -24.95 -19.09
C GLU A 184 15.36 -25.80 -20.08
N ALA A 185 16.69 -25.68 -20.08
CA ALA A 185 17.56 -26.54 -20.87
C ALA A 185 17.39 -28.03 -20.51
N VAL A 186 17.21 -28.35 -19.21
CA VAL A 186 16.93 -29.72 -18.77
C VAL A 186 15.55 -30.18 -19.25
N VAL A 187 14.52 -29.33 -19.18
CA VAL A 187 13.16 -29.63 -19.68
C VAL A 187 13.15 -29.88 -21.19
N ILE A 188 13.86 -29.07 -21.97
CA ILE A 188 13.99 -29.22 -23.41
C ILE A 188 14.74 -30.53 -23.73
N ALA A 189 15.87 -30.79 -23.07
CA ALA A 189 16.62 -32.03 -23.26
C ALA A 189 15.79 -33.27 -22.91
N TRP A 190 15.01 -33.20 -21.81
CA TRP A 190 14.07 -34.25 -21.41
C TRP A 190 12.99 -34.48 -22.47
N SER A 191 12.44 -33.41 -23.05
CA SER A 191 11.40 -33.50 -24.09
C SER A 191 11.93 -34.10 -25.39
N ILE A 192 13.17 -33.76 -25.78
CA ILE A 192 13.84 -34.35 -26.95
C ILE A 192 14.06 -35.84 -26.71
N LYS A 193 14.61 -36.23 -25.55
CA LYS A 193 14.84 -37.64 -25.22
C LYS A 193 13.55 -38.43 -25.05
N GLY A 194 12.50 -37.84 -24.50
CA GLY A 194 11.17 -38.45 -24.47
C GLY A 194 10.63 -38.70 -25.89
N THR A 195 10.90 -37.81 -26.84
CA THR A 195 10.52 -37.98 -28.25
C THR A 195 11.30 -39.12 -28.92
N ASP A 196 12.62 -39.20 -28.69
CA ASP A 196 13.45 -40.31 -29.17
C ASP A 196 12.89 -41.67 -28.67
N VAL A 197 12.52 -41.72 -27.39
CA VAL A 197 11.91 -42.92 -26.77
C VAL A 197 10.58 -43.26 -27.44
N VAL A 198 9.68 -42.29 -27.63
CA VAL A 198 8.40 -42.52 -28.32
C VAL A 198 8.60 -43.05 -29.75
N ASN A 199 9.53 -42.47 -30.50
CA ASN A 199 9.81 -42.89 -31.87
C ASN A 199 10.36 -44.31 -31.93
N SER A 200 11.26 -44.67 -31.01
CA SER A 200 11.81 -46.04 -30.92
C SER A 200 10.76 -47.10 -30.56
N MET A 201 9.71 -46.73 -29.81
CA MET A 201 8.61 -47.62 -29.47
C MET A 201 7.63 -47.83 -30.64
N GLY A 202 7.51 -46.85 -31.54
CA GLY A 202 6.57 -46.88 -32.66
C GLY A 202 6.91 -47.87 -33.79
N GLU A 203 8.16 -48.33 -33.86
CA GLU A 203 8.63 -49.25 -34.91
C GLU A 203 8.38 -50.74 -34.58
N SER A 204 7.94 -51.08 -33.36
CA SER A 204 7.63 -52.47 -33.01
C SER A 204 6.21 -52.86 -33.46
N PRO A 205 6.04 -53.91 -34.29
CA PRO A 205 4.73 -54.35 -34.73
C PRO A 205 3.88 -54.75 -33.53
N VAL A 206 2.72 -54.09 -33.43
CA VAL A 206 1.69 -54.18 -32.39
C VAL A 206 1.50 -55.62 -31.90
N SER A 207 2.19 -56.01 -30.83
CA SER A 207 1.82 -57.21 -30.08
C SER A 207 0.63 -56.84 -29.20
N ALA A 208 -0.51 -57.49 -29.44
CA ALA A 208 -1.81 -57.26 -28.79
C ALA A 208 -1.85 -57.42 -27.25
N ALA A 209 -0.70 -57.54 -26.58
CA ALA A 209 -0.61 -57.70 -25.14
C ALA A 209 0.09 -56.49 -24.49
N CYS A 210 -0.68 -55.71 -23.71
CA CYS A 210 -0.19 -54.58 -22.90
C CYS A 210 0.95 -54.94 -21.93
N ARG A 211 1.18 -56.24 -21.67
CA ARG A 211 2.29 -56.75 -20.85
C ARG A 211 3.67 -56.57 -21.48
N VAL A 212 3.79 -56.52 -22.82
CA VAL A 212 5.11 -56.34 -23.48
C VAL A 212 5.61 -54.91 -23.30
N VAL A 213 4.69 -53.94 -23.30
CA VAL A 213 5.02 -52.51 -23.16
C VAL A 213 5.56 -52.19 -21.77
N SER A 214 5.09 -52.85 -20.70
CA SER A 214 5.64 -52.65 -19.35
C SER A 214 7.10 -53.09 -19.20
N ALA A 215 7.56 -54.08 -20.00
CA ALA A 215 8.96 -54.51 -20.00
C ALA A 215 9.86 -53.60 -20.85
N ALA A 216 9.30 -52.93 -21.86
CA ALA A 216 10.03 -52.05 -22.77
C ALA A 216 10.27 -50.63 -22.23
N CYS A 217 9.64 -50.24 -21.11
CA CYS A 217 9.89 -48.95 -20.47
C CYS A 217 11.16 -48.91 -19.60
N ALA A 218 12.05 -49.91 -19.70
CA ALA A 218 13.33 -49.89 -18.99
C ALA A 218 14.07 -48.58 -19.31
N GLU A 219 14.21 -47.73 -18.29
CA GLU A 219 14.52 -46.32 -18.45
C GLU A 219 15.91 -46.13 -19.08
N ASN A 220 15.98 -45.34 -20.15
CA ASN A 220 17.24 -44.88 -20.71
C ASN A 220 17.96 -44.05 -19.62
N GLN A 221 19.20 -44.40 -19.25
CA GLN A 221 19.96 -43.72 -18.18
C GLN A 221 19.98 -42.19 -18.36
N SER A 222 19.91 -41.72 -19.60
CA SER A 222 19.79 -40.30 -19.94
C SER A 222 18.54 -39.64 -19.36
N MET A 223 17.37 -40.31 -19.44
CA MET A 223 16.10 -39.79 -18.90
C MET A 223 16.14 -39.73 -17.37
N LEU A 224 16.71 -40.76 -16.72
CA LEU A 224 16.89 -40.76 -15.27
C LEU A 224 17.76 -39.58 -14.82
N VAL A 225 18.91 -39.37 -15.47
CA VAL A 225 19.80 -38.23 -15.17
C VAL A 225 19.07 -36.90 -15.34
N LEU A 226 18.31 -36.72 -16.42
CA LEU A 226 17.53 -35.51 -16.66
C LEU A 226 16.42 -35.30 -15.60
N SER A 227 15.74 -36.36 -15.18
CA SER A 227 14.75 -36.32 -14.10
C SER A 227 15.37 -35.95 -12.74
N VAL A 228 16.57 -36.47 -12.44
CA VAL A 228 17.33 -36.08 -11.24
C VAL A 228 17.76 -34.62 -11.32
N LEU A 229 18.28 -34.15 -12.46
CA LEU A 229 18.65 -32.75 -12.66
C LEU A 229 17.44 -31.81 -12.51
N ALA A 230 16.28 -32.18 -13.08
CA ALA A 230 15.04 -31.43 -12.92
C ALA A 230 14.60 -31.36 -11.44
N THR A 231 14.74 -32.47 -10.71
CA THR A 231 14.47 -32.54 -9.26
C THR A 231 15.39 -31.61 -8.47
N VAL A 232 16.69 -31.62 -8.76
CA VAL A 232 17.68 -30.75 -8.13
C VAL A 232 17.38 -29.27 -8.43
N ALA A 233 17.05 -28.93 -9.68
CA ALA A 233 16.68 -27.57 -10.06
C ALA A 233 15.44 -27.07 -9.29
N MET A 234 14.44 -27.94 -9.09
CA MET A 234 13.27 -27.61 -8.30
C MET A 234 13.58 -27.42 -6.81
N LEU A 235 14.39 -28.31 -6.23
CA LEU A 235 14.86 -28.18 -4.84
C LEU A 235 15.62 -26.86 -4.65
N LEU A 236 16.44 -26.47 -5.62
CA LEU A 236 17.11 -25.18 -5.61
C LEU A 236 16.11 -24.02 -5.56
N TYR A 237 15.02 -24.04 -6.34
CA TYR A 237 13.98 -23.02 -6.24
C TYR A 237 13.32 -22.97 -4.85
N ILE A 238 13.01 -24.13 -4.26
CA ILE A 238 12.41 -24.20 -2.92
C ILE A 238 13.36 -23.60 -1.88
N VAL A 239 14.66 -23.96 -1.92
CA VAL A 239 15.68 -23.40 -1.03
C VAL A 239 15.81 -21.89 -1.22
N LEU A 240 15.91 -21.42 -2.46
CA LEU A 240 16.00 -19.99 -2.78
C LEU A 240 14.76 -19.21 -2.30
N TYR A 241 13.57 -19.80 -2.42
CA TYR A 241 12.33 -19.25 -1.87
C TYR A 241 12.39 -19.17 -0.35
N LEU A 242 12.71 -20.26 0.35
CA LEU A 242 12.77 -20.31 1.81
C LEU A 242 13.81 -19.34 2.38
N VAL A 243 15.00 -19.28 1.78
CA VAL A 243 16.04 -18.31 2.14
C VAL A 243 15.53 -16.89 1.97
N SER A 244 14.82 -16.60 0.88
CA SER A 244 14.26 -15.27 0.61
C SER A 244 13.19 -14.89 1.64
N VAL A 245 12.29 -15.82 1.98
CA VAL A 245 11.27 -15.65 3.02
C VAL A 245 11.90 -15.43 4.39
N PHE A 246 12.89 -16.24 4.76
CA PHE A 246 13.60 -16.11 6.04
C PHE A 246 14.29 -14.75 6.15
N ARG A 247 14.99 -14.33 5.09
CA ARG A 247 15.61 -12.99 5.03
C ARG A 247 14.57 -11.88 5.15
N SER A 248 13.41 -12.03 4.51
CA SER A 248 12.31 -11.08 4.62
C SER A 248 11.78 -10.97 6.05
N PHE A 249 11.59 -12.09 6.77
CA PHE A 249 11.20 -12.06 8.18
C PHE A 249 12.28 -11.47 9.09
N ALA A 250 13.54 -11.88 8.91
CA ALA A 250 14.66 -11.37 9.68
C ALA A 250 14.82 -9.86 9.52
N PHE A 251 14.60 -9.35 8.31
CA PHE A 251 14.58 -7.92 8.02
C PHE A 251 13.38 -7.21 8.66
N LEU A 252 12.16 -7.71 8.42
CA LEU A 252 10.93 -7.07 8.91
C LEU A 252 10.81 -7.07 10.45
N ARG A 253 11.45 -8.04 11.13
CA ARG A 253 11.49 -8.08 12.60
C ARG A 253 12.29 -6.92 13.21
N ARG A 254 13.22 -6.32 12.45
CA ARG A 254 14.05 -5.20 12.91
C ARG A 254 13.42 -3.83 12.67
N LEU A 255 12.25 -3.78 12.04
CA LEU A 255 11.63 -2.53 11.61
C LEU A 255 10.29 -2.29 12.31
N PRO A 256 9.87 -1.02 12.48
CA PRO A 256 8.57 -0.69 13.06
C PRO A 256 7.43 -1.32 12.27
N TYR A 257 6.59 -2.11 12.93
CA TYR A 257 5.48 -2.83 12.27
C TYR A 257 4.51 -1.89 11.55
N ALA A 258 4.26 -0.69 12.10
CA ALA A 258 3.34 0.29 11.53
C ALA A 258 3.75 0.71 10.11
N GLN A 259 5.04 0.97 9.88
CA GLN A 259 5.57 1.37 8.58
C GLN A 259 5.56 0.22 7.56
N PHE A 260 5.86 -1.01 8.00
CA PHE A 260 5.99 -2.17 7.13
C PHE A 260 4.83 -3.17 7.25
N ARG A 261 3.63 -2.69 7.63
CA ARG A 261 2.45 -3.54 7.86
C ARG A 261 2.06 -4.33 6.62
N MET A 262 2.09 -3.70 5.44
CA MET A 262 1.73 -4.34 4.17
C MET A 262 2.73 -5.44 3.81
N ALA A 263 4.03 -5.15 3.89
CA ALA A 263 5.11 -6.10 3.67
C ALA A 263 5.01 -7.33 4.59
N ASN A 264 4.82 -7.09 5.90
CA ASN A 264 4.57 -8.14 6.89
C ASN A 264 3.37 -9.01 6.54
N THR A 265 2.27 -8.38 6.14
CA THR A 265 1.04 -9.09 5.76
C THR A 265 1.27 -9.95 4.52
N ILE A 266 1.94 -9.43 3.49
CA ILE A 266 2.24 -10.15 2.25
C ILE A 266 3.12 -11.36 2.52
N VAL A 267 4.22 -11.23 3.28
CA VAL A 267 5.11 -12.38 3.58
C VAL A 267 4.35 -13.47 4.32
N ARG A 268 3.58 -13.11 5.36
CA ARG A 268 2.80 -14.09 6.14
C ARG A 268 1.77 -14.81 5.29
N ILE A 269 1.10 -14.09 4.39
CA ILE A 269 0.19 -14.68 3.42
C ILE A 269 0.95 -15.62 2.48
N GLN A 270 2.05 -15.18 1.86
CA GLN A 270 2.86 -16.01 0.95
C GLN A 270 3.31 -17.32 1.60
N VAL A 271 3.78 -17.26 2.85
CA VAL A 271 4.22 -18.44 3.62
C VAL A 271 3.07 -19.42 3.79
N ARG A 272 1.92 -18.93 4.26
CA ARG A 272 0.73 -19.78 4.47
C ARG A 272 0.21 -20.38 3.19
N LEU A 273 0.19 -19.61 2.10
CA LEU A 273 -0.30 -20.07 0.80
C LEU A 273 0.63 -21.11 0.15
N LYS A 274 1.95 -20.89 0.24
CA LYS A 274 2.90 -21.58 -0.66
C LYS A 274 3.78 -22.62 0.02
N VAL A 275 4.12 -22.48 1.30
CA VAL A 275 5.00 -23.48 1.96
C VAL A 275 4.33 -24.86 1.96
N LEU A 276 3.05 -24.91 2.33
CA LEU A 276 2.28 -26.16 2.32
C LEU A 276 2.19 -26.75 0.91
N ALA A 277 2.03 -25.89 -0.09
CA ALA A 277 2.00 -26.30 -1.49
C ALA A 277 3.33 -26.85 -1.99
N TRP A 278 4.46 -26.27 -1.58
CA TRP A 278 5.78 -26.77 -1.92
C TRP A 278 6.08 -28.10 -1.23
N CYS A 279 5.65 -28.28 0.02
CA CYS A 279 5.74 -29.58 0.68
C CYS A 279 4.91 -30.65 -0.06
N ALA A 280 3.68 -30.32 -0.45
CA ALA A 280 2.83 -31.22 -1.24
C ALA A 280 3.42 -31.51 -2.63
N PHE A 281 4.00 -30.50 -3.29
CA PHE A 281 4.70 -30.66 -4.57
C PHE A 281 5.86 -31.62 -4.43
N PHE A 282 6.73 -31.37 -3.45
CA PHE A 282 7.90 -32.22 -3.20
C PHE A 282 7.48 -33.66 -2.91
N LEU A 283 6.42 -33.86 -2.11
CA LEU A 283 5.89 -35.19 -1.85
C LEU A 283 5.34 -35.86 -3.12
N CYS A 284 4.62 -35.11 -3.98
CA CYS A 284 4.19 -35.63 -5.29
C CYS A 284 5.39 -36.03 -6.16
N LEU A 285 6.43 -35.20 -6.22
CA LEU A 285 7.65 -35.48 -6.97
C LEU A 285 8.30 -36.78 -6.50
N VAL A 286 8.50 -36.94 -5.19
CA VAL A 286 9.09 -38.14 -4.58
C VAL A 286 8.24 -39.37 -4.87
N LEU A 287 6.94 -39.33 -4.58
CA LEU A 287 6.07 -40.49 -4.70
C LEU A 287 5.79 -40.90 -6.15
N TYR A 288 5.63 -39.94 -7.06
CA TYR A 288 5.33 -40.24 -8.46
C TYR A 288 6.58 -40.57 -9.25
N THR A 289 7.70 -39.90 -8.99
CA THR A 289 8.91 -39.99 -9.81
C THR A 289 9.97 -40.88 -9.19
N LEU A 290 10.25 -40.77 -7.89
CA LEU A 290 11.42 -41.39 -7.25
C LEU A 290 11.14 -42.75 -6.63
N VAL A 291 9.93 -42.98 -6.09
CA VAL A 291 9.52 -44.30 -5.61
C VAL A 291 9.40 -45.22 -6.81
N ASP A 292 10.19 -46.30 -6.84
CA ASP A 292 10.25 -47.22 -7.99
C ASP A 292 10.52 -46.46 -9.31
N VAL A 293 11.61 -45.68 -9.32
CA VAL A 293 11.99 -44.83 -10.46
C VAL A 293 12.08 -45.61 -11.78
N TRP A 294 12.43 -46.89 -11.71
CA TRP A 294 12.57 -47.77 -12.87
C TRP A 294 11.24 -48.29 -13.42
N ALA A 295 10.13 -48.13 -12.70
CA ALA A 295 8.83 -48.57 -13.17
C ALA A 295 8.26 -47.65 -14.25
N CYS A 296 7.70 -48.25 -15.30
CA CYS A 296 6.99 -47.53 -16.36
C CYS A 296 5.89 -46.60 -15.81
N ALA A 297 5.22 -47.03 -14.73
CA ALA A 297 4.18 -46.25 -14.07
C ALA A 297 4.71 -44.91 -13.54
N SER A 298 5.95 -44.86 -13.02
CA SER A 298 6.58 -43.63 -12.51
C SER A 298 6.82 -42.61 -13.62
N MET A 299 7.42 -43.06 -14.73
CA MET A 299 7.64 -42.23 -15.91
C MET A 299 6.32 -41.71 -16.49
N TYR A 300 5.33 -42.60 -16.60
CA TYR A 300 4.02 -42.26 -17.14
C TYR A 300 3.22 -41.30 -16.26
N LEU A 301 3.13 -41.55 -14.96
CA LEU A 301 2.43 -40.66 -14.02
C LEU A 301 3.08 -39.28 -13.94
N SER A 302 4.41 -39.22 -14.08
CA SER A 302 5.16 -37.95 -14.15
C SER A 302 4.84 -37.19 -15.43
N ALA A 303 4.78 -37.88 -16.58
CA ALA A 303 4.37 -37.29 -17.85
C ALA A 303 2.90 -36.83 -17.88
N LEU A 304 2.02 -37.53 -17.17
CA LEU A 304 0.63 -37.10 -17.01
C LEU A 304 0.49 -35.79 -16.23
N GLY A 305 1.52 -35.32 -15.50
CA GLY A 305 1.57 -33.94 -15.01
C GLY A 305 1.13 -33.70 -13.56
N TYR A 306 1.33 -34.68 -12.67
CA TYR A 306 1.05 -34.60 -11.23
C TYR A 306 -0.35 -34.07 -10.89
N LEU A 307 -1.39 -34.87 -11.15
CA LEU A 307 -2.81 -34.55 -10.88
C LEU A 307 -3.05 -33.76 -9.56
N PRO A 308 -2.52 -34.17 -8.39
CA PRO A 308 -2.81 -33.48 -7.13
C PRO A 308 -2.31 -32.03 -7.11
N MET A 309 -1.24 -31.74 -7.84
CA MET A 309 -0.64 -30.41 -7.93
C MET A 309 -1.42 -29.46 -8.83
N GLN A 310 -2.11 -29.97 -9.85
CA GLN A 310 -2.94 -29.15 -10.73
C GLN A 310 -4.10 -28.52 -9.95
N VAL A 311 -4.71 -29.27 -9.03
CA VAL A 311 -5.75 -28.77 -8.13
C VAL A 311 -5.18 -27.71 -7.20
N LEU A 312 -4.11 -28.05 -6.47
CA LEU A 312 -3.57 -27.17 -5.44
C LEU A 312 -3.09 -25.84 -6.00
N MET A 313 -2.36 -25.86 -7.11
CA MET A 313 -1.88 -24.63 -7.73
C MET A 313 -2.96 -23.81 -8.41
N THR A 314 -4.00 -24.46 -8.92
CA THR A 314 -5.18 -23.73 -9.42
C THR A 314 -5.80 -22.92 -8.29
N VAL A 315 -6.03 -23.54 -7.13
CA VAL A 315 -6.61 -22.87 -5.95
C VAL A 315 -5.71 -21.74 -5.45
N ILE A 316 -4.39 -21.96 -5.38
CA ILE A 316 -3.43 -20.93 -4.95
C ILE A 316 -3.37 -19.77 -5.94
N THR A 317 -3.41 -20.04 -7.24
CA THR A 317 -3.40 -19.00 -8.28
C THR A 317 -4.67 -18.16 -8.23
N ILE A 318 -5.84 -18.79 -8.04
CA ILE A 318 -7.11 -18.10 -7.82
C ILE A 318 -7.06 -17.27 -6.53
N ALA A 319 -6.51 -17.82 -5.45
CA ALA A 319 -6.36 -17.11 -4.18
C ALA A 319 -5.46 -15.87 -4.32
N GLN A 320 -4.34 -16.01 -5.02
CA GLN A 320 -3.43 -14.92 -5.32
C GLN A 320 -4.10 -13.85 -6.21
N ALA A 321 -4.88 -14.27 -7.21
CA ALA A 321 -5.67 -13.37 -8.04
C ALA A 321 -6.67 -12.58 -7.21
N PHE A 322 -7.40 -13.24 -6.30
CA PHE A 322 -8.33 -12.57 -5.39
C PHE A 322 -7.63 -11.55 -4.49
N LEU A 323 -6.48 -11.91 -3.91
CA LEU A 323 -5.72 -11.03 -3.00
C LEU A 323 -5.14 -9.80 -3.70
N THR A 324 -4.77 -9.93 -4.97
CA THR A 324 -4.19 -8.84 -5.78
C THR A 324 -5.24 -8.11 -6.61
N THR A 325 -6.49 -8.54 -6.57
CA THR A 325 -7.59 -7.90 -7.27
C THR A 325 -7.73 -6.45 -6.81
N PRO A 326 -7.71 -5.46 -7.72
CA PRO A 326 -7.94 -4.07 -7.35
C PRO A 326 -9.34 -3.94 -6.72
N LYS A 327 -9.38 -3.39 -5.50
CA LYS A 327 -10.65 -3.05 -4.86
C LYS A 327 -11.16 -1.76 -5.47
N ARG A 328 -12.45 -1.72 -5.83
CA ARG A 328 -13.13 -0.44 -6.08
C ARG A 328 -13.06 0.34 -4.77
N PRO A 329 -12.51 1.56 -4.76
CA PRO A 329 -12.82 2.45 -3.66
C PRO A 329 -14.29 2.79 -3.84
N ALA A 330 -15.14 2.32 -2.91
CA ALA A 330 -16.52 2.78 -2.86
C ALA A 330 -16.50 4.32 -2.84
N ASP A 331 -17.49 5.00 -3.43
CA ASP A 331 -17.40 6.45 -3.63
C ASP A 331 -17.29 7.18 -2.26
N ASP A 332 -17.88 6.60 -1.21
CA ASP A 332 -17.70 6.92 0.21
C ASP A 332 -16.34 6.51 0.81
N ALA A 333 -15.72 5.43 0.32
CA ALA A 333 -14.36 5.05 0.70
C ALA A 333 -13.29 5.98 0.12
N ILE A 334 -13.56 6.68 -0.99
CA ILE A 334 -12.65 7.71 -1.50
C ILE A 334 -12.60 8.88 -0.52
N LEU A 335 -13.76 9.42 -0.14
CA LEU A 335 -13.87 10.46 0.87
C LEU A 335 -13.28 10.01 2.21
N ARG A 336 -13.51 8.77 2.66
CA ARG A 336 -12.90 8.24 3.89
C ARG A 336 -11.39 8.06 3.81
N VAL A 337 -10.85 7.70 2.64
CA VAL A 337 -9.40 7.62 2.44
C VAL A 337 -8.80 9.02 2.46
N TRP A 338 -9.49 10.01 1.88
CA TRP A 338 -9.06 11.40 1.91
C TRP A 338 -9.20 12.03 3.30
N LEU A 339 -10.24 11.71 4.07
CA LEU A 339 -10.39 12.13 5.47
C LEU A 339 -9.40 11.42 6.40
N ALA A 340 -8.90 10.24 6.02
CA ALA A 340 -7.84 9.54 6.74
C ALA A 340 -6.43 10.04 6.37
N GLU A 341 -6.29 10.80 5.29
CA GLU A 341 -5.07 11.52 4.94
C GLU A 341 -5.06 12.84 5.70
N PHE A 342 -4.33 12.86 6.81
CA PHE A 342 -4.11 14.06 7.60
C PHE A 342 -2.63 14.33 7.83
N ALA A 343 -2.31 15.59 8.11
CA ALA A 343 -1.00 16.02 8.54
C ALA A 343 -0.93 15.96 10.07
N TRP A 344 0.17 15.44 10.61
CA TRP A 344 0.40 15.52 12.06
C TRP A 344 0.89 16.92 12.45
N ALA A 345 1.76 17.49 11.62
CA ALA A 345 2.33 18.82 11.77
C ALA A 345 2.05 19.68 10.53
N GLU A 346 1.98 20.99 10.71
CA GLU A 346 1.72 21.96 9.63
C GLU A 346 2.82 21.92 8.57
N ALA A 347 4.08 21.75 8.97
CA ALA A 347 5.21 21.57 8.07
C ALA A 347 5.09 20.34 7.14
N ASP A 348 4.31 19.32 7.54
CA ASP A 348 4.09 18.10 6.73
C ASP A 348 2.96 18.27 5.71
N GLN A 349 2.16 19.33 5.84
CA GLN A 349 0.97 19.58 5.02
C GLN A 349 1.28 19.66 3.53
N PRO A 350 2.30 20.41 3.05
CA PRO A 350 2.60 20.48 1.61
C PRO A 350 2.99 19.11 1.03
N ARG A 351 3.75 18.31 1.78
CA ARG A 351 4.12 16.96 1.37
C ARG A 351 2.90 16.05 1.27
N LYS A 352 1.97 16.12 2.24
CA LYS A 352 0.71 15.36 2.21
C LYS A 352 -0.21 15.76 1.06
N LEU A 353 -0.32 17.05 0.78
CA LEU A 353 -1.07 17.56 -0.37
C LEU A 353 -0.46 17.07 -1.69
N ALA A 354 0.87 17.07 -1.82
CA ALA A 354 1.55 16.53 -2.99
C ALA A 354 1.35 15.01 -3.14
N GLU A 355 1.40 14.26 -2.04
CA GLU A 355 1.08 12.82 -2.03
C GLU A 355 -0.35 12.57 -2.50
N ARG A 356 -1.33 13.31 -1.97
CA ARG A 356 -2.74 13.23 -2.35
C ARG A 356 -2.95 13.55 -3.83
N ALA A 357 -2.35 14.63 -4.33
CA ALA A 357 -2.41 15.03 -5.74
C ALA A 357 -1.80 13.97 -6.67
N SER A 358 -0.75 13.27 -6.22
CA SER A 358 -0.08 12.21 -7.02
C SER A 358 -0.96 10.99 -7.30
N THR A 359 -2.08 10.82 -6.57
CA THR A 359 -2.97 9.66 -6.70
C THR A 359 -3.91 9.72 -7.91
N LEU A 360 -4.13 10.92 -8.47
CA LEU A 360 -4.96 11.15 -9.64
C LEU A 360 -4.11 11.48 -10.87
N ALA A 361 -4.71 11.38 -12.06
CA ALA A 361 -4.04 11.79 -13.28
C ALA A 361 -3.76 13.31 -13.24
N PRO A 362 -2.55 13.75 -13.66
CA PRO A 362 -2.24 15.17 -13.75
C PRO A 362 -3.23 15.85 -14.71
N HIS A 363 -3.69 17.06 -14.33
CA HIS A 363 -4.68 17.85 -15.07
C HIS A 363 -6.08 17.21 -15.21
N SER A 364 -6.42 16.19 -14.41
CA SER A 364 -7.81 15.73 -14.34
C SER A 364 -8.68 16.72 -13.56
N GLU A 365 -9.93 16.91 -13.98
CA GLU A 365 -10.92 17.75 -13.29
C GLU A 365 -11.06 17.34 -11.80
N ALA A 366 -11.17 16.03 -11.56
CA ALA A 366 -11.16 15.47 -10.21
C ALA A 366 -9.87 15.77 -9.41
N GLY A 367 -8.73 15.86 -10.09
CA GLY A 367 -7.46 16.27 -9.48
C GLY A 367 -7.43 17.74 -9.09
N ALA A 368 -8.01 18.60 -9.93
CA ALA A 368 -8.15 20.03 -9.64
C ALA A 368 -9.12 20.28 -8.48
N GLU A 369 -10.26 19.59 -8.45
CA GLU A 369 -11.21 19.62 -7.34
C GLU A 369 -10.55 19.16 -6.04
N LEU A 370 -9.90 17.99 -6.04
CA LEU A 370 -9.23 17.45 -4.85
C LEU A 370 -8.08 18.34 -4.34
N SER A 371 -7.43 19.09 -5.21
CA SER A 371 -6.35 20.01 -4.80
C SER A 371 -6.88 21.24 -4.07
N ARG A 372 -8.17 21.58 -4.24
CA ARG A 372 -8.84 22.69 -3.53
C ARG A 372 -9.38 22.30 -2.16
N GLU A 373 -9.65 21.01 -1.96
CA GLU A 373 -10.15 20.51 -0.67
C GLU A 373 -9.09 20.72 0.43
N PRO A 374 -9.46 21.22 1.62
CA PRO A 374 -8.52 21.34 2.73
C PRO A 374 -8.03 19.97 3.20
N ILE A 375 -6.94 19.95 3.95
CA ILE A 375 -6.47 18.76 4.65
C ILE A 375 -6.47 19.04 6.15
N TRP A 376 -7.00 18.09 6.93
CA TRP A 376 -6.98 18.23 8.39
C TRP A 376 -5.54 18.11 8.90
N CYS A 377 -5.16 18.96 9.84
CA CYS A 377 -3.87 18.96 10.51
C CYS A 377 -4.07 18.88 12.02
N PHE A 378 -3.41 17.92 12.66
CA PHE A 378 -3.55 17.70 14.10
C PHE A 378 -2.93 18.83 14.92
N GLU A 379 -1.74 19.29 14.56
CA GLU A 379 -1.10 20.46 15.18
C GLU A 379 -2.00 21.70 15.12
N THR A 380 -2.55 22.04 13.95
CA THR A 380 -3.50 23.16 13.80
C THR A 380 -4.72 22.97 14.70
N ALA A 381 -5.25 21.76 14.81
CA ALA A 381 -6.39 21.48 15.67
C ALA A 381 -6.06 21.70 17.16
N LEU A 382 -4.86 21.32 17.61
CA LEU A 382 -4.39 21.57 18.98
C LEU A 382 -4.19 23.06 19.25
N LYS A 383 -3.59 23.79 18.30
CA LYS A 383 -3.41 25.25 18.40
C LYS A 383 -4.76 25.97 18.51
N LEU A 384 -5.73 25.62 17.65
CA LEU A 384 -7.11 26.17 17.71
C LEU A 384 -7.84 25.80 19.01
N MET A 385 -7.58 24.61 19.54
CA MET A 385 -8.14 24.16 20.82
C MET A 385 -7.59 25.00 21.98
N TYR A 386 -6.28 25.31 21.98
CA TYR A 386 -5.67 26.20 22.96
C TYR A 386 -6.33 27.59 22.94
N TRP A 387 -6.52 28.17 21.75
CA TRP A 387 -7.23 29.44 21.57
C TRP A 387 -8.67 29.40 22.06
N SER A 388 -9.35 28.27 21.83
CA SER A 388 -10.71 28.05 22.32
C SER A 388 -10.75 28.05 23.85
N PHE A 389 -9.81 27.38 24.52
CA PHE A 389 -9.71 27.37 25.98
C PHE A 389 -9.25 28.69 26.58
N LEU A 390 -8.33 29.41 25.94
CA LEU A 390 -7.98 30.77 26.34
C LEU A 390 -9.22 31.67 26.41
N CYS A 391 -10.12 31.54 25.44
CA CYS A 391 -11.37 32.31 25.43
C CYS A 391 -12.28 31.97 26.63
N TYR A 392 -12.21 30.74 27.16
CA TYR A 392 -12.88 30.41 28.42
C TYR A 392 -12.21 31.11 29.60
N ASP A 393 -10.90 30.98 29.76
CA ASP A 393 -10.24 31.28 31.02
C ASP A 393 -9.73 32.72 31.18
N HIS A 394 -9.42 33.41 30.08
CA HIS A 394 -8.82 34.75 30.13
C HIS A 394 -9.71 35.72 30.90
N ASP A 395 -9.19 36.45 31.89
CA ASP A 395 -9.94 37.34 32.79
C ASP A 395 -11.00 36.67 33.70
N GLU A 396 -11.06 35.33 33.82
CA GLU A 396 -11.94 34.63 34.76
C GLU A 396 -11.25 34.25 36.09
N GLY A 397 -9.91 34.17 36.13
CA GLY A 397 -9.15 33.85 37.34
C GLY A 397 -7.63 33.87 37.16
N SER A 398 -6.86 33.93 38.27
CA SER A 398 -5.38 33.99 38.25
C SER A 398 -4.70 32.66 37.91
N ASP A 399 -5.43 31.54 38.01
CA ASP A 399 -4.88 30.18 37.96
C ASP A 399 -5.19 29.48 36.62
N SER A 400 -5.30 30.25 35.52
CA SER A 400 -5.54 29.66 34.19
C SER A 400 -4.33 28.88 33.69
N ALA A 401 -4.60 27.70 33.13
CA ALA A 401 -3.59 26.92 32.42
C ALA A 401 -3.29 27.44 31.00
N TYR A 402 -4.02 28.47 30.54
CA TYR A 402 -3.93 29.02 29.19
C TYR A 402 -3.62 30.52 29.25
N ASP A 403 -2.37 30.88 28.98
CA ASP A 403 -1.94 32.26 28.91
C ASP A 403 -1.94 32.80 27.47
N ALA A 404 -2.06 34.12 27.34
CA ALA A 404 -2.13 34.82 26.05
C ALA A 404 -0.78 34.81 25.31
N ASP A 405 0.36 34.87 26.02
CA ASP A 405 1.68 34.93 25.40
C ASP A 405 1.99 33.63 24.65
N THR A 406 1.70 32.49 25.26
CA THR A 406 1.78 31.17 24.61
C THR A 406 0.83 31.11 23.41
N ALA A 407 -0.42 31.59 23.53
CA ALA A 407 -1.37 31.56 22.42
C ALA A 407 -0.90 32.37 21.20
N LEU A 408 -0.30 33.54 21.46
CA LEU A 408 0.30 34.40 20.45
C LEU A 408 1.45 33.69 19.73
N GLN A 409 2.35 33.03 20.48
CA GLN A 409 3.48 32.28 19.92
C GLN A 409 3.07 31.12 19.01
N LEU A 410 1.92 30.47 19.25
CA LEU A 410 1.49 29.31 18.44
C LEU A 410 1.25 29.65 16.95
N TYR A 411 0.94 30.92 16.66
CA TYR A 411 0.65 31.44 15.32
C TYR A 411 1.51 32.67 14.96
N ASP A 412 2.61 32.90 15.68
CA ASP A 412 3.50 34.06 15.51
C ASP A 412 2.74 35.41 15.50
N LEU A 413 1.74 35.53 16.36
CA LEU A 413 0.90 36.72 16.50
C LEU A 413 1.57 37.72 17.43
N HIS A 414 1.48 39.02 17.12
CA HIS A 414 2.11 40.06 17.93
C HIS A 414 1.13 40.75 18.88
N SER A 415 -0.18 40.58 18.69
CA SER A 415 -1.18 41.27 19.48
C SER A 415 -2.47 40.46 19.62
N PHE A 416 -3.17 40.68 20.74
CA PHE A 416 -4.49 40.11 20.97
C PHE A 416 -5.43 41.11 21.63
N GLU A 417 -6.73 40.85 21.53
CA GLU A 417 -7.79 41.61 22.16
C GLU A 417 -8.95 40.68 22.52
N MET A 418 -9.61 40.95 23.65
CA MET A 418 -10.83 40.27 24.04
C MET A 418 -12.04 41.19 23.87
N VAL A 419 -13.04 40.70 23.13
CA VAL A 419 -14.37 41.32 23.04
C VAL A 419 -15.32 40.51 23.91
N TRP A 420 -15.92 41.15 24.91
CA TRP A 420 -16.90 40.51 25.79
C TRP A 420 -18.23 41.26 25.78
N GLU A 421 -19.30 40.51 25.56
CA GLU A 421 -20.68 40.93 25.74
C GLU A 421 -21.26 40.28 27.00
N ARG A 422 -21.21 41.02 28.12
CA ARG A 422 -21.53 40.48 29.45
C ARG A 422 -23.00 40.10 29.62
N SER A 423 -23.93 40.70 28.87
CA SER A 423 -25.37 40.46 29.08
C SER A 423 -25.81 39.05 28.70
N LEU A 424 -25.22 38.49 27.64
CA LEU A 424 -25.46 37.12 27.18
C LEU A 424 -24.22 36.23 27.34
N ASP A 425 -23.18 36.79 27.99
CA ASP A 425 -21.95 36.10 28.26
C ASP A 425 -21.25 35.55 26.99
N SER A 426 -21.38 36.29 25.88
CA SER A 426 -20.71 36.02 24.60
C SER A 426 -19.31 36.62 24.64
N LYS A 427 -18.28 35.79 24.45
CA LYS A 427 -16.88 36.21 24.51
C LYS A 427 -16.17 35.78 23.24
N ALA A 428 -15.31 36.65 22.74
CA ALA A 428 -14.40 36.35 21.65
C ALA A 428 -13.01 36.87 21.98
N VAL A 429 -11.99 36.08 21.66
CA VAL A 429 -10.59 36.53 21.67
C VAL A 429 -10.13 36.60 20.22
N ILE A 430 -9.49 37.71 19.87
CA ILE A 430 -8.98 38.03 18.54
C ILE A 430 -7.48 38.20 18.66
N GLY A 431 -6.69 37.38 17.98
CA GLY A 431 -5.24 37.54 17.86
C GLY A 431 -4.84 37.83 16.42
N TRP A 432 -3.79 38.61 16.21
CA TRP A 432 -3.34 38.95 14.86
C TRP A 432 -1.82 39.15 14.73
N SER A 433 -1.35 38.88 13.52
CA SER A 433 -0.04 39.23 12.95
C SER A 433 -0.25 40.06 11.68
N ASP A 434 0.83 40.26 10.92
CA ASP A 434 0.79 40.92 9.61
C ASP A 434 0.07 40.11 8.52
N ASP A 435 -0.08 38.80 8.72
CA ASP A 435 -0.60 37.87 7.70
C ASP A 435 -1.72 36.96 8.20
N THR A 436 -1.94 36.91 9.51
CA THR A 436 -2.81 35.92 10.16
C THR A 436 -3.71 36.59 11.18
N VAL A 437 -4.98 36.18 11.20
CA VAL A 437 -5.95 36.56 12.24
C VAL A 437 -6.60 35.29 12.78
N VAL A 438 -6.58 35.11 14.09
CA VAL A 438 -7.22 34.01 14.80
C VAL A 438 -8.34 34.56 15.66
N ILE A 439 -9.54 33.97 15.53
CA ILE A 439 -10.72 34.36 16.30
C ILE A 439 -11.29 33.14 16.98
N ALA A 440 -11.36 33.17 18.30
CA ALA A 440 -11.96 32.12 19.10
C ALA A 440 -13.19 32.67 19.82
N PHE A 441 -14.33 32.01 19.63
CA PHE A 441 -15.56 32.32 20.36
C PHE A 441 -15.71 31.34 21.51
N ARG A 442 -16.05 31.85 22.69
CA ARG A 442 -16.39 30.99 23.82
C ARG A 442 -17.71 30.28 23.52
N GLY A 443 -17.72 28.97 23.77
CA GLY A 443 -18.94 28.18 23.72
C GLY A 443 -19.80 28.36 24.99
N THR A 444 -20.53 27.33 25.36
CA THR A 444 -21.42 27.35 26.53
C THR A 444 -20.60 27.35 27.83
N ALA A 445 -20.70 28.44 28.61
CA ALA A 445 -20.03 28.59 29.91
C ALA A 445 -20.98 29.01 31.04
N SER A 446 -22.14 29.59 30.72
CA SER A 446 -23.11 30.10 31.69
C SER A 446 -24.54 29.60 31.41
N LEU A 447 -25.43 29.79 32.39
CA LEU A 447 -26.86 29.52 32.24
C LEU A 447 -27.50 30.34 31.11
N ALA A 448 -27.00 31.55 30.84
CA ALA A 448 -27.47 32.37 29.72
C ALA A 448 -27.15 31.70 28.38
N ASN A 449 -25.96 31.12 28.22
CA ASN A 449 -25.59 30.35 27.03
C ASN A 449 -26.45 29.09 26.91
N VAL A 450 -26.69 28.36 28.01
CA VAL A 450 -27.58 27.17 27.99
C VAL A 450 -29.00 27.54 27.52
N LEU A 451 -29.53 28.67 27.99
CA LEU A 451 -30.85 29.16 27.55
C LEU A 451 -30.85 29.56 26.07
N ALA A 452 -29.75 30.09 25.55
CA ALA A 452 -29.59 30.38 24.13
C ALA A 452 -29.51 29.08 23.30
N ASP A 453 -28.78 28.07 23.75
CA ASP A 453 -28.64 26.76 23.09
C ASP A 453 -29.98 26.03 22.98
N LEU A 454 -30.86 26.20 23.97
CA LEU A 454 -32.21 25.61 23.98
C LEU A 454 -33.18 26.28 22.98
N GLN A 455 -32.81 27.39 22.34
CA GLN A 455 -33.65 28.07 21.33
C GLN A 455 -33.49 27.44 19.94
N ILE A 456 -33.91 26.17 19.82
CA ILE A 456 -33.73 25.29 18.64
C ILE A 456 -34.44 25.81 17.37
N TRP A 457 -35.23 26.88 17.47
CA TRP A 457 -35.89 27.51 16.32
C TRP A 457 -34.87 28.11 15.37
N ARG A 458 -35.22 28.14 14.08
CA ARG A 458 -34.42 28.76 13.04
C ARG A 458 -34.89 30.18 12.76
N THR A 459 -33.96 31.11 12.64
CA THR A 459 -34.22 32.51 12.28
C THR A 459 -33.49 32.85 10.98
N ARG A 460 -34.05 33.78 10.20
CA ARG A 460 -33.45 34.27 8.95
C ARG A 460 -32.20 35.10 9.24
N PHE A 461 -31.12 34.88 8.50
CA PHE A 461 -29.93 35.73 8.52
C PHE A 461 -29.36 35.94 7.10
N PRO A 462 -29.11 37.20 6.66
CA PRO A 462 -29.42 38.46 7.34
C PRO A 462 -30.96 38.69 7.47
N PRO A 463 -31.41 39.54 8.42
CA PRO A 463 -32.82 39.89 8.54
C PRO A 463 -33.35 40.53 7.24
N ARG A 464 -34.65 40.39 6.99
CA ARG A 464 -35.28 40.93 5.77
C ARG A 464 -35.14 42.46 5.77
N LYS A 465 -34.50 43.02 4.74
CA LYS A 465 -34.49 44.46 4.50
C LYS A 465 -35.88 44.89 3.99
N GLU A 466 -36.39 46.01 4.49
CA GLU A 466 -37.59 46.64 3.93
C GLU A 466 -37.32 46.98 2.46
N GLY A 467 -38.24 46.60 1.57
CA GLY A 467 -38.12 46.87 0.13
C GLY A 467 -37.47 45.78 -0.74
N GLU A 468 -36.83 44.75 -0.17
CA GLU A 468 -36.29 43.64 -0.99
C GLU A 468 -37.39 42.65 -1.42
N PRO A 469 -37.62 42.45 -2.74
CA PRO A 469 -38.57 41.47 -3.22
C PRO A 469 -38.03 40.04 -3.03
N PHE A 470 -38.90 39.17 -2.53
CA PHE A 470 -38.80 37.71 -2.38
C PHE A 470 -37.47 37.03 -2.77
N GLN A 471 -36.47 37.06 -1.88
CA GLN A 471 -35.50 35.97 -1.81
C GLN A 471 -36.24 34.69 -1.41
N LEU A 472 -36.43 33.79 -2.37
CA LEU A 472 -37.27 32.59 -2.24
C LEU A 472 -36.84 31.63 -1.11
N ARG A 473 -35.56 31.64 -0.70
CA ARG A 473 -35.03 30.86 0.43
C ARG A 473 -33.80 31.53 1.06
N PRO A 474 -33.97 32.41 2.05
CA PRO A 474 -32.83 32.99 2.75
C PRO A 474 -32.14 31.94 3.65
N PRO A 475 -30.85 32.14 4.01
CA PRO A 475 -30.18 31.30 4.99
C PRO A 475 -30.91 31.36 6.33
N MET A 476 -31.07 30.21 6.96
CA MET A 476 -31.76 30.06 8.24
C MET A 476 -30.78 29.48 9.26
N VAL A 477 -30.48 30.25 10.32
CA VAL A 477 -29.50 29.95 11.38
C VAL A 477 -30.20 29.66 12.71
N HIS A 478 -29.47 29.15 13.70
CA HIS A 478 -30.01 28.90 15.04
C HIS A 478 -30.33 30.22 15.75
N SER A 479 -31.56 30.37 16.23
CA SER A 479 -32.06 31.65 16.75
C SER A 479 -31.29 32.14 17.98
N GLY A 480 -30.95 31.24 18.91
CA GLY A 480 -30.18 31.59 20.11
C GLY A 480 -28.74 31.98 19.81
N PHE A 481 -28.09 31.34 18.84
CA PHE A 481 -26.73 31.70 18.43
C PHE A 481 -26.73 33.05 17.72
N GLN A 482 -27.70 33.30 16.84
CA GLN A 482 -27.86 34.59 16.19
C GLN A 482 -28.09 35.71 17.21
N LYS A 483 -28.98 35.48 18.19
CA LYS A 483 -29.25 36.44 19.27
C LYS A 483 -27.95 36.77 20.03
N SER A 484 -27.20 35.74 20.44
CA SER A 484 -25.94 35.89 21.16
C SER A 484 -24.86 36.61 20.35
N TYR A 485 -24.81 36.34 19.04
CA TYR A 485 -23.87 36.97 18.12
C TYR A 485 -24.17 38.45 17.86
N THR A 486 -25.45 38.83 17.78
CA THR A 486 -25.87 40.21 17.46
C THR A 486 -26.14 41.10 18.68
N ALA A 487 -26.14 40.54 19.88
CA ALA A 487 -26.48 41.27 21.10
C ALA A 487 -25.55 42.46 21.33
N ASN A 488 -26.15 43.62 21.61
CA ASN A 488 -25.44 44.88 21.90
C ASN A 488 -24.31 45.19 20.88
N GLY A 489 -24.52 44.81 19.62
CA GLY A 489 -23.54 45.01 18.56
C GLY A 489 -22.26 44.18 18.69
N PHE A 490 -22.26 43.07 19.43
CA PHE A 490 -21.10 42.18 19.58
C PHE A 490 -20.47 41.79 18.24
N ASN A 491 -21.27 41.33 17.27
CA ASN A 491 -20.80 41.07 15.92
C ASN A 491 -20.19 42.30 15.25
N LYS A 492 -20.80 43.48 15.41
CA LYS A 492 -20.28 44.73 14.83
C LYS A 492 -18.93 45.10 15.43
N ARG A 493 -18.75 44.91 16.74
CA ARG A 493 -17.46 45.15 17.43
C ARG A 493 -16.38 44.22 16.90
N VAL A 494 -16.65 42.91 16.82
CA VAL A 494 -15.71 41.92 16.25
C VAL A 494 -15.39 42.25 14.79
N PHE A 495 -16.39 42.55 13.96
CA PHE A 495 -16.18 42.89 12.55
C PHE A 495 -15.46 44.22 12.34
N SER A 496 -15.79 45.26 13.12
CA SER A 496 -15.09 46.55 13.05
C SER A 496 -13.61 46.35 13.33
N ARG A 497 -13.29 45.59 14.37
CA ARG A 497 -11.91 45.29 14.70
C ARG A 497 -11.19 44.56 13.57
N LEU A 498 -11.82 43.52 13.01
CA LEU A 498 -11.28 42.80 11.85
C LEU A 498 -11.03 43.73 10.66
N PHE A 499 -11.96 44.66 10.39
CA PHE A 499 -11.85 45.60 9.29
C PHE A 499 -10.70 46.58 9.50
N ASP A 500 -10.53 47.10 10.72
CA ASP A 500 -9.43 47.98 11.08
C ASP A 500 -8.07 47.28 10.93
N LEU A 501 -7.99 46.01 11.32
CA LEU A 501 -6.79 45.19 11.12
C LEU A 501 -6.48 45.01 9.63
N VAL A 502 -7.45 44.60 8.82
CA VAL A 502 -7.25 44.42 7.37
C VAL A 502 -6.86 45.73 6.68
N ARG A 503 -7.46 46.86 7.07
CA ARG A 503 -7.11 48.18 6.53
C ARG A 503 -5.69 48.57 6.91
N ALA A 504 -5.28 48.36 8.16
CA ALA A 504 -3.93 48.65 8.62
C ALA A 504 -2.88 47.85 7.83
N LEU A 505 -3.14 46.55 7.58
CA LEU A 505 -2.28 45.69 6.77
C LEU A 505 -2.21 46.12 5.31
N GLY A 506 -3.35 46.51 4.72
CA GLY A 506 -3.39 47.03 3.35
C GLY A 506 -2.60 48.32 3.17
N ALA A 507 -2.66 49.22 4.16
CA ALA A 507 -1.90 50.48 4.15
C ALA A 507 -0.38 50.25 4.27
N GLN A 508 0.05 49.24 5.03
CA GLN A 508 1.47 48.87 5.16
C GLN A 508 2.02 48.24 3.88
N GLN A 509 1.23 47.48 3.12
CA GLN A 509 1.67 46.83 1.88
C GLN A 509 1.80 47.81 0.70
N ASN A 510 1.05 48.92 0.69
CA ASN A 510 1.08 49.91 -0.38
C ASN A 510 1.27 51.35 0.15
N PRO A 511 2.41 51.68 0.77
CA PRO A 511 2.64 52.97 1.42
C PRO A 511 2.70 54.18 0.45
N GLY A 512 2.54 53.97 -0.86
CA GLY A 512 2.62 55.00 -1.89
C GLY A 512 1.42 55.09 -2.84
N GLN A 513 0.38 54.27 -2.65
CA GLN A 513 -0.82 54.34 -3.47
C GLN A 513 -1.84 55.23 -2.77
N ASN A 514 -1.70 56.55 -2.97
CA ASN A 514 -2.68 57.53 -2.51
C ASN A 514 -4.06 57.17 -3.07
N ASP A 515 -4.99 56.76 -2.20
CA ASP A 515 -6.38 56.57 -2.58
C ASP A 515 -6.97 57.92 -3.01
N PRO A 516 -7.60 58.01 -4.19
CA PRO A 516 -8.38 59.17 -4.57
C PRO A 516 -9.65 59.21 -3.71
N ALA A 517 -9.80 60.28 -2.93
CA ALA A 517 -11.03 60.80 -2.30
C ALA A 517 -12.08 59.77 -1.85
N GLU A 518 -12.20 59.63 -0.52
CA GLU A 518 -13.31 59.02 0.21
C GLU A 518 -14.68 59.24 -0.46
N GLU A 519 -15.24 58.20 -1.08
CA GLU A 519 -16.69 58.05 -1.17
C GLU A 519 -17.17 57.46 0.17
N GLU A 520 -17.77 58.32 0.99
CA GLU A 520 -18.43 57.94 2.24
C GLU A 520 -19.49 56.86 1.96
N HIS A 521 -19.17 55.60 2.30
CA HIS A 521 -20.20 54.58 2.44
C HIS A 521 -20.93 54.79 3.77
N GLU A 522 -21.95 55.65 3.72
CA GLU A 522 -22.90 55.93 4.79
C GLU A 522 -23.64 54.65 5.20
N CYS A 523 -23.14 53.96 6.23
CA CYS A 523 -23.92 52.99 6.99
C CYS A 523 -24.90 53.75 7.88
N SER A 524 -26.09 54.06 7.36
CA SER A 524 -27.17 54.67 8.14
C SER A 524 -27.63 53.73 9.28
N GLY A 525 -27.19 54.06 10.49
CA GLY A 525 -27.63 53.48 11.74
C GLY A 525 -27.54 54.55 12.81
N ALA A 526 -28.63 54.71 13.57
CA ALA A 526 -28.77 55.69 14.64
C ALA A 526 -27.55 55.70 15.61
N PRO A 527 -27.20 56.87 16.19
CA PRO A 527 -26.05 56.97 17.09
C PRO A 527 -26.24 56.04 18.30
N PRO A 528 -25.18 55.35 18.77
CA PRO A 528 -25.25 54.59 20.00
C PRO A 528 -25.36 55.56 21.19
N GLU A 529 -26.29 55.27 22.10
CA GLU A 529 -26.27 55.83 23.45
C GLU A 529 -24.93 55.50 24.12
N GLU A 530 -24.38 56.48 24.85
CA GLU A 530 -23.13 56.39 25.59
C GLU A 530 -23.12 55.18 26.53
N GLY A 531 -22.41 54.12 26.13
CA GLY A 531 -22.05 52.99 26.99
C GLY A 531 -20.79 53.29 27.82
N PRO A 532 -20.50 52.49 28.86
CA PRO A 532 -19.46 52.79 29.83
C PRO A 532 -18.07 52.75 29.20
N THR A 533 -17.21 53.64 29.67
CA THR A 533 -15.78 53.72 29.36
C THR A 533 -15.06 52.46 29.84
N TYR A 534 -14.23 51.83 29.00
CA TYR A 534 -13.34 50.74 29.41
C TYR A 534 -11.92 50.87 28.85
N TYR A 535 -10.99 50.37 29.66
CA TYR A 535 -9.54 50.39 29.51
C TYR A 535 -9.08 49.59 28.28
N VAL A 536 -8.22 50.22 27.48
CA VAL A 536 -7.33 49.56 26.52
C VAL A 536 -6.00 49.39 27.24
N GLU A 537 -5.63 48.17 27.61
CA GLU A 537 -4.28 47.88 28.12
C GLU A 537 -3.39 47.49 26.93
N THR A 538 -2.89 48.48 26.19
CA THR A 538 -1.80 48.29 25.25
C THR A 538 -0.49 48.19 26.03
N ARG A 539 -0.02 46.96 26.27
CA ARG A 539 1.29 46.73 26.90
C ARG A 539 2.37 46.76 25.82
N GLU A 540 2.88 47.96 25.51
CA GLU A 540 4.14 48.09 24.76
C GLU A 540 5.31 47.68 25.66
N HIS A 541 5.93 46.54 25.38
CA HIS A 541 7.17 46.14 26.06
C HIS A 541 8.35 46.95 25.54
N MET A 542 8.62 48.07 26.20
CA MET A 542 9.87 48.83 26.07
C MET A 542 10.96 48.12 26.88
N ARG A 543 11.88 47.46 26.17
CA ARG A 543 13.06 46.80 26.74
C ARG A 543 14.05 47.86 27.21
N THR A 544 14.17 48.07 28.52
CA THR A 544 15.29 48.83 29.11
C THR A 544 16.09 47.92 30.05
N SER A 545 17.34 47.73 29.68
CA SER A 545 18.41 47.15 30.46
C SER A 545 18.84 48.12 31.57
N SER A 546 18.79 47.71 32.82
CA SER A 546 19.67 48.29 33.85
C SER A 546 19.98 47.26 34.94
N GLU A 547 21.28 47.15 35.22
CA GLU A 547 21.91 46.39 36.28
C GLU A 547 21.58 46.98 37.67
N SER A 548 21.46 46.14 38.70
CA SER A 548 22.32 46.20 39.89
C SER A 548 21.81 45.27 41.02
N GLU A 549 22.73 44.40 41.45
CA GLU A 549 23.13 44.05 42.81
C GLU A 549 22.10 43.89 43.95
N GLY A 550 22.25 42.77 44.70
CA GLY A 550 22.26 42.86 46.17
C GLY A 550 21.40 41.87 46.98
N SER A 551 21.86 40.61 47.07
CA SER A 551 22.03 39.83 48.33
C SER A 551 20.95 39.88 49.44
N LYS A 552 20.35 38.72 49.75
CA LYS A 552 20.54 37.98 51.02
C LYS A 552 19.85 36.60 51.03
N THR A 553 20.63 35.60 51.42
CA THR A 553 20.33 34.20 51.82
C THR A 553 19.53 34.16 53.17
N PRO A 554 19.09 33.01 53.76
CA PRO A 554 19.70 31.68 53.62
C PRO A 554 18.88 30.37 53.86
N VAL A 555 19.57 29.23 53.66
CA VAL A 555 19.41 27.84 54.19
C VAL A 555 18.13 27.07 53.80
N GLY A 556 18.11 25.82 53.33
CA GLY A 556 19.03 24.68 53.15
C GLY A 556 18.14 23.43 52.94
N GLY A 557 18.51 22.28 52.36
CA GLY A 557 19.74 21.80 51.74
C GLY A 557 19.51 20.39 51.13
N VAL A 558 20.61 19.82 50.63
CA VAL A 558 20.94 18.37 50.47
C VAL A 558 20.13 17.61 49.40
N GLU A 559 20.61 17.56 48.15
CA GLU A 559 21.56 16.58 47.54
C GLU A 559 20.92 15.23 47.18
N ASP A 560 20.79 14.96 45.88
CA ASP A 560 21.46 13.80 45.27
C ASP A 560 21.55 13.97 43.73
N GLU A 561 22.79 13.83 43.25
CA GLU A 561 23.25 13.93 41.87
C GLU A 561 22.88 12.70 41.03
N CYS A 562 22.70 12.91 39.72
CA CYS A 562 23.42 12.15 38.70
C CYS A 562 23.35 12.90 37.36
N VAL A 563 24.50 13.48 37.01
CA VAL A 563 24.90 14.08 35.75
C VAL A 563 25.35 12.98 34.79
N VAL A 564 24.87 12.98 33.54
CA VAL A 564 25.70 12.73 32.33
C VAL A 564 25.15 13.59 31.20
N GLU A 565 25.85 14.68 30.90
CA GLU A 565 25.83 15.39 29.62
C GLU A 565 26.70 14.64 28.60
N GLU A 566 26.33 14.69 27.31
CA GLU A 566 27.21 15.20 26.23
C GLU A 566 26.46 15.22 24.89
N ASP A 567 26.16 16.45 24.46
CA ASP A 567 26.39 17.06 23.14
C ASP A 567 26.03 16.34 21.83
N CYS A 568 25.08 16.96 21.11
CA CYS A 568 25.09 16.99 19.65
C CYS A 568 24.86 18.43 19.18
N VAL A 569 25.94 19.02 18.69
CA VAL A 569 26.01 20.28 17.94
C VAL A 569 25.18 20.16 16.66
N VAL A 570 24.27 21.10 16.47
CA VAL A 570 23.53 21.34 15.22
C VAL A 570 24.34 22.34 14.41
N ASP A 571 24.85 21.92 13.25
CA ASP A 571 25.36 22.83 12.24
C ASP A 571 24.36 22.91 11.08
N SER A 572 23.91 24.14 10.86
CA SER A 572 23.01 24.59 9.80
C SER A 572 23.79 24.96 8.53
N ASP A 573 23.05 24.99 7.42
CA ASP A 573 23.32 25.69 6.16
C ASP A 573 24.24 25.04 5.12
N CYS A 574 23.62 24.60 4.02
CA CYS A 574 23.93 25.10 2.67
C CYS A 574 22.85 24.62 1.67
N VAL A 575 21.91 25.51 1.36
CA VAL A 575 21.08 25.44 0.15
C VAL A 575 21.86 26.17 -0.96
N VAL A 576 22.16 25.47 -2.05
CA VAL A 576 22.65 26.09 -3.29
C VAL A 576 21.75 25.66 -4.43
N ASP A 577 21.10 26.67 -5.02
CA ASP A 577 20.38 26.63 -6.29
C ASP A 577 21.19 26.00 -7.42
N SER A 578 20.54 25.25 -8.29
CA SER A 578 21.10 24.98 -9.62
C SER A 578 20.01 24.88 -10.68
N ALA A 579 19.82 25.99 -11.37
CA ALA A 579 19.19 26.07 -12.67
C ALA A 579 20.14 25.58 -13.78
N SER A 580 19.57 24.81 -14.72
CA SER A 580 19.90 24.70 -16.16
C SER A 580 21.36 24.81 -16.64
N ILE A 581 21.97 23.69 -17.08
CA ILE A 581 22.95 23.68 -18.18
C ILE A 581 22.82 22.36 -19.01
N ASN A 582 22.82 22.51 -20.34
CA ASN A 582 22.81 21.47 -21.38
C ASN A 582 24.03 20.52 -21.33
N PRO A 583 23.92 19.27 -21.82
CA PRO A 583 25.06 18.36 -21.87
C PRO A 583 25.83 18.50 -23.19
N ALA A 584 27.12 18.84 -23.09
CA ALA A 584 28.10 18.61 -24.14
C ALA A 584 29.12 17.56 -23.66
N SER A 585 29.36 16.61 -24.56
CA SER A 585 30.37 15.55 -24.59
C SER A 585 31.66 15.75 -23.79
N ALA A 586 32.02 14.74 -22.99
CA ALA A 586 33.43 14.44 -22.70
C ALA A 586 33.60 12.93 -22.43
N SER A 587 34.38 12.29 -23.30
CA SER A 587 34.89 10.93 -23.23
C SER A 587 36.06 10.84 -22.24
N ILE A 588 36.08 9.86 -21.34
CA ILE A 588 37.30 9.43 -20.64
C ILE A 588 37.31 7.89 -20.51
N ASN A 589 38.42 7.30 -20.96
CA ASN A 589 38.77 5.87 -20.91
C ASN A 589 39.03 5.36 -19.48
N PRO A 590 38.88 4.04 -19.24
CA PRO A 590 39.05 3.45 -17.91
C PRO A 590 40.52 3.08 -17.63
N ALA A 591 41.03 3.49 -16.47
CA ALA A 591 42.29 2.99 -15.93
C ALA A 591 42.03 1.72 -15.08
N SER A 592 42.80 0.70 -15.42
CA SER A 592 42.94 -0.62 -14.80
C SER A 592 43.40 -0.55 -13.34
N ALA A 593 42.71 -1.29 -12.45
CA ALA A 593 43.20 -1.61 -11.12
C ALA A 593 43.51 -3.11 -11.02
N SER A 594 44.81 -3.42 -10.90
CA SER A 594 45.37 -4.74 -10.61
C SER A 594 45.17 -5.10 -9.14
N ILE A 595 44.72 -6.34 -8.90
CA ILE A 595 44.61 -6.95 -7.57
C ILE A 595 45.89 -7.76 -7.30
N ASN A 596 46.54 -7.50 -6.17
CA ASN A 596 47.52 -8.40 -5.56
C ASN A 596 46.96 -8.90 -4.20
N PRO A 597 47.05 -10.20 -3.88
CA PRO A 597 46.62 -10.74 -2.60
C PRO A 597 47.79 -10.78 -1.61
N ALA A 598 47.55 -10.39 -0.36
CA ALA A 598 48.47 -10.63 0.74
C ALA A 598 47.72 -11.30 1.91
N SER A 599 48.36 -12.35 2.38
CA SER A 599 48.10 -13.26 3.48
C SER A 599 48.09 -12.62 4.88
N ALA A 600 47.27 -13.17 5.77
CA ALA A 600 47.52 -13.29 7.22
C ALA A 600 46.51 -14.34 7.77
N SER A 601 46.99 -15.54 8.11
CA SER A 601 47.24 -16.05 9.48
C SER A 601 45.98 -16.50 10.21
#